data_AF-A0A376MJ26-F1
#
_entry.id   AF-A0A376MJ26-F1
#
_cell.length_a   1.000
_cell.length_b   1.000
_cell.length_c   1.000
_cell.angle_alpha   90.00
_cell.angle_beta   90.00
_cell.angle_gamma   90.00
#
_symmetry.space_group_name_H-M   'P 1'
#
loop_
_entity.id
_entity.type
_entity.pdbx_description
1 polymer ?
#
loop_
_entity_poly.entity_id
_entity_poly.type
_entity_poly.pdbx_seq_one_letter_code
_entity_poly.pdbx_strand_id
1 'polypeptide(L)'
;MPPAPRWKPIVTPFEKQGLNAIWSRIIALVVQPGVEFDHTNVIDYQPAKASALSQMVENYETLIFEAHSTDYQTPQSLRQLVIDHFAILKVGPALTFALREALFSLAAIEEELVPAKACSGLRQVLENVMLDRPEYWPKPLPTVTATHVAWRVVIATRIACAITGRTARLMTLSLIWFVIWRIHQFRYRSSASICRCNT
;
A
#
# COMPACT_ATOMS: atom_id res chain seq x y z
N MET A 1 38.88 2.02 -12.98
CA MET A 1 37.41 1.89 -13.11
C MET A 1 37.12 0.42 -13.42
N PRO A 2 36.36 -0.31 -12.60
CA PRO A 2 36.02 -1.69 -12.93
C PRO A 2 35.19 -1.72 -14.23
N PRO A 3 35.35 -2.75 -15.08
CA PRO A 3 34.57 -2.87 -16.31
C PRO A 3 33.09 -3.00 -15.98
N ALA A 4 32.24 -2.35 -16.78
CA ALA A 4 30.79 -2.47 -16.67
C ALA A 4 30.39 -3.96 -16.77
N PRO A 5 29.41 -4.42 -15.98
CA PRO A 5 28.96 -5.81 -16.01
C PRO A 5 28.55 -6.21 -17.43
N ARG A 6 29.12 -7.32 -17.91
CA ARG A 6 28.84 -7.89 -19.24
C ARG A 6 27.58 -8.73 -19.15
N TRP A 7 26.44 -8.12 -19.43
CA TRP A 7 25.15 -8.81 -19.43
C TRP A 7 25.07 -9.77 -20.62
N LYS A 8 24.72 -11.04 -20.36
CA LYS A 8 24.39 -11.99 -21.44
C LYS A 8 22.94 -11.77 -21.86
N PRO A 9 22.64 -11.62 -23.16
CA PRO A 9 21.27 -11.45 -23.61
C PRO A 9 20.40 -12.66 -23.22
N ILE A 10 19.26 -12.38 -22.56
CA ILE A 10 18.20 -13.36 -22.26
C ILE A 10 17.63 -13.98 -23.55
N VAL A 11 17.90 -13.36 -24.70
CA VAL A 11 17.58 -13.87 -26.04
C VAL A 11 18.10 -15.30 -26.26
N THR A 12 19.31 -15.62 -25.75
CA THR A 12 19.96 -16.90 -26.08
C THR A 12 19.28 -18.16 -25.49
N PRO A 13 18.72 -18.15 -24.26
CA PRO A 13 17.83 -19.23 -23.82
C PRO A 13 16.52 -19.37 -24.60
N PHE A 14 15.87 -18.26 -25.00
CA PHE A 14 14.62 -18.33 -25.78
C PHE A 14 14.85 -18.95 -27.16
N GLU A 15 15.95 -18.59 -27.81
CA GLU A 15 16.38 -19.18 -29.09
C GLU A 15 16.57 -20.69 -29.00
N LYS A 16 17.25 -21.16 -27.94
CA LYS A 16 17.47 -22.59 -27.71
C LYS A 16 16.18 -23.39 -27.51
N GLN A 17 15.11 -22.73 -27.06
CA GLN A 17 13.79 -23.35 -26.85
C GLN A 17 12.84 -23.12 -28.03
N GLY A 18 13.28 -22.46 -29.11
CA GLY A 18 12.41 -22.12 -30.25
C GLY A 18 11.33 -21.08 -29.92
N LEU A 19 11.50 -20.32 -28.84
CA LEU A 19 10.51 -19.37 -28.30
C LEU A 19 10.75 -17.92 -28.73
N ASN A 20 11.44 -17.69 -29.85
CA ASN A 20 11.82 -16.36 -30.34
C ASN A 20 10.64 -15.41 -30.52
N ALA A 21 9.48 -15.92 -30.90
CA ALA A 21 8.27 -15.12 -31.07
C ALA A 21 7.84 -14.42 -29.78
N ILE A 22 8.18 -14.96 -28.60
CA ILE A 22 7.83 -14.38 -27.30
C ILE A 22 8.67 -13.14 -26.99
N TRP A 23 9.88 -13.02 -27.54
CA TRP A 23 10.79 -11.91 -27.24
C TRP A 23 10.12 -10.55 -27.49
N SER A 24 9.39 -10.41 -28.61
CA SER A 24 8.62 -9.20 -28.95
C SER A 24 7.51 -8.82 -27.96
N ARG A 25 7.12 -9.75 -27.05
CA ARG A 25 6.08 -9.55 -26.04
C ARG A 25 6.66 -9.24 -24.65
N ILE A 26 7.98 -9.30 -24.48
CA ILE A 26 8.65 -8.97 -23.22
C ILE A 26 8.81 -7.46 -23.17
N ILE A 27 7.98 -6.81 -22.34
CA ILE A 27 7.94 -5.34 -22.24
C ILE A 27 8.74 -4.80 -21.05
N ALA A 28 9.04 -5.63 -20.04
CA ALA A 28 9.66 -5.13 -18.82
C ALA A 28 10.62 -6.13 -18.18
N LEU A 29 11.63 -5.59 -17.48
CA LEU A 29 12.53 -6.34 -16.62
C LEU A 29 12.39 -5.86 -15.17
N VAL A 30 12.25 -6.81 -14.23
CA VAL A 30 12.27 -6.49 -12.81
C VAL A 30 13.71 -6.26 -12.36
N VAL A 31 13.98 -5.09 -11.79
CA VAL A 31 15.30 -4.68 -11.29
C VAL A 31 15.14 -3.94 -9.95
N GLN A 32 16.24 -3.75 -9.23
CA GLN A 32 16.24 -3.02 -7.96
C GLN A 32 16.83 -1.61 -8.13
N PRO A 33 16.02 -0.53 -8.25
CA PRO A 33 16.49 0.86 -8.33
C PRO A 33 17.14 1.41 -7.05
N GLY A 34 17.13 0.63 -5.96
CA GLY A 34 17.60 1.09 -4.65
C GLY A 34 16.52 1.80 -3.84
N VAL A 35 15.27 1.41 -4.04
CA VAL A 35 14.14 1.77 -3.15
C VAL A 35 13.79 0.59 -2.27
N GLU A 36 13.48 0.89 -1.01
CA GLU A 36 13.12 -0.12 -0.01
C GLU A 36 12.39 0.55 1.14
N PHE A 37 11.68 -0.23 1.95
CA PHE A 37 11.12 0.22 3.21
C PHE A 37 11.12 -0.93 4.21
N ASP A 38 11.21 -0.59 5.49
CA ASP A 38 11.01 -1.51 6.62
C ASP A 38 9.94 -0.96 7.58
N HIS A 39 9.92 -1.47 8.82
CA HIS A 39 8.93 -1.07 9.83
C HIS A 39 9.08 0.37 10.34
N THR A 40 10.21 1.02 10.08
CA THR A 40 10.58 2.31 10.68
C THR A 40 11.21 3.27 9.69
N ASN A 41 11.65 2.78 8.54
CA ASN A 41 12.44 3.57 7.61
C ASN A 41 12.02 3.34 6.15
N VAL A 42 12.20 4.38 5.34
CA VAL A 42 12.03 4.34 3.88
C VAL A 42 13.36 4.74 3.25
N ILE A 43 13.86 3.92 2.34
CA ILE A 43 15.03 4.23 1.54
C ILE A 43 14.54 4.90 0.26
N ASP A 44 14.71 6.23 0.21
CA ASP A 44 14.32 7.04 -0.92
C ASP A 44 15.16 6.75 -2.16
N TYR A 45 14.50 6.85 -3.32
CA TYR A 45 15.14 6.74 -4.62
C TYR A 45 16.27 7.78 -4.80
N GLN A 46 17.42 7.33 -5.29
CA GLN A 46 18.59 8.16 -5.57
C GLN A 46 18.99 8.03 -7.05
N PRO A 47 18.61 8.99 -7.92
CA PRO A 47 18.81 8.89 -9.37
C PRO A 47 20.26 8.63 -9.77
N ALA A 48 21.20 9.29 -9.07
CA ALA A 48 22.63 9.11 -9.32
C ALA A 48 23.11 7.66 -9.19
N LYS A 49 22.48 6.86 -8.32
CA LYS A 49 22.83 5.44 -8.12
C LYS A 49 22.25 4.53 -9.21
N ALA A 50 21.16 4.93 -9.85
CA ALA A 50 20.47 4.15 -10.88
C ALA A 50 20.82 4.59 -12.33
N SER A 51 21.64 5.63 -12.50
CA SER A 51 22.03 6.19 -13.80
C SER A 51 22.53 5.14 -14.81
N ALA A 52 23.35 4.18 -14.37
CA ALA A 52 23.85 3.11 -15.25
C ALA A 52 22.74 2.15 -15.72
N LEU A 53 21.71 1.89 -14.90
CA LEU A 53 20.55 1.09 -15.31
C LEU A 53 19.68 1.87 -16.29
N SER A 54 19.39 3.13 -15.97
CA SER A 54 18.59 4.03 -16.81
C SER A 54 19.19 4.16 -18.22
N GLN A 55 20.51 4.40 -18.34
CA GLN A 55 21.18 4.46 -19.65
C GLN A 55 21.20 3.13 -20.40
N MET A 56 21.20 2.00 -19.68
CA MET A 56 21.27 0.69 -20.31
C MET A 56 19.99 0.37 -21.08
N VAL A 57 18.83 0.68 -20.50
CA VAL A 57 17.53 0.31 -21.08
C VAL A 57 17.21 1.08 -22.36
N GLU A 58 17.80 2.27 -22.54
CA GLU A 58 17.69 3.08 -23.77
C GLU A 58 18.22 2.36 -25.03
N ASN A 59 19.04 1.32 -24.88
CA ASN A 59 19.52 0.50 -25.99
C ASN A 59 18.47 -0.52 -26.49
N TYR A 60 17.31 -0.61 -25.83
CA TYR A 60 16.24 -1.56 -26.15
C TYR A 60 14.95 -0.80 -26.44
N GLU A 61 14.47 -0.87 -27.67
CA GLU A 61 13.34 -0.07 -28.17
C GLU A 61 12.02 -0.27 -27.40
N THR A 62 11.80 -1.46 -26.84
CA THR A 62 10.52 -1.85 -26.22
C THR A 62 10.62 -2.23 -24.75
N LEU A 63 11.82 -2.18 -24.16
CA LEU A 63 12.05 -2.64 -22.80
C LEU A 63 11.99 -1.47 -21.83
N ILE A 64 11.28 -1.66 -20.71
CA ILE A 64 11.27 -0.75 -19.56
C ILE A 64 11.59 -1.52 -18.28
N PHE A 65 11.71 -0.81 -17.16
CA PHE A 65 11.87 -1.45 -15.86
C PHE A 65 10.56 -1.51 -15.07
N GLU A 66 10.42 -2.61 -14.35
CA GLU A 66 9.44 -2.80 -13.29
C GLU A 66 10.15 -2.70 -11.93
N ALA A 67 9.71 -1.76 -11.09
CA ALA A 67 10.20 -1.57 -9.74
C ALA A 67 9.20 -2.11 -8.71
N HIS A 68 9.69 -2.89 -7.76
CA HIS A 68 8.91 -3.40 -6.63
C HIS A 68 9.20 -2.55 -5.40
N SER A 69 8.32 -2.63 -4.40
CA SER A 69 8.48 -1.93 -3.12
C SER A 69 8.60 -0.41 -3.26
N THR A 70 7.90 0.17 -4.25
CA THR A 70 7.88 1.63 -4.46
C THR A 70 6.93 2.34 -3.50
N ASP A 71 6.35 1.61 -2.55
CA ASP A 71 5.54 2.12 -1.45
C ASP A 71 6.26 3.22 -0.67
N TYR A 72 5.49 4.19 -0.18
CA TYR A 72 5.93 5.30 0.69
C TYR A 72 6.93 6.30 0.08
N GLN A 73 7.37 6.11 -1.17
CA GLN A 73 8.20 7.08 -1.87
C GLN A 73 7.49 8.42 -2.04
N THR A 74 8.25 9.51 -2.04
CA THR A 74 7.70 10.85 -2.30
C THR A 74 7.15 10.93 -3.74
N PRO A 75 6.16 11.81 -4.02
CA PRO A 75 5.68 12.05 -5.38
C PRO A 75 6.80 12.43 -6.36
N GLN A 76 7.81 13.17 -5.88
CA GLN A 76 9.00 13.55 -6.63
C GLN A 76 9.85 12.33 -6.98
N SER A 77 10.11 11.46 -6.00
CA SER A 77 10.84 10.20 -6.22
C SER A 77 10.11 9.28 -7.19
N LEU A 78 8.79 9.13 -7.08
CA LEU A 78 7.97 8.36 -8.01
C LEU A 78 8.02 8.91 -9.43
N ARG A 79 7.95 10.24 -9.60
CA ARG A 79 8.12 10.88 -10.91
C ARG A 79 9.51 10.61 -11.47
N GLN A 80 10.55 10.71 -10.64
CA GLN A 80 11.92 10.51 -11.06
C GLN A 80 12.20 9.06 -11.46
N LEU A 81 11.60 8.08 -10.76
CA LEU A 81 11.62 6.67 -11.17
C LEU A 81 11.06 6.48 -12.59
N VAL A 82 9.94 7.12 -12.92
CA VAL A 82 9.35 7.04 -14.27
C VAL A 82 10.27 7.68 -15.32
N ILE A 83 10.88 8.83 -15.01
CA ILE A 83 11.86 9.51 -15.89
C ILE A 83 13.06 8.58 -16.17
N ASP A 84 13.50 7.83 -15.16
CA ASP A 84 14.63 6.90 -15.26
C ASP A 84 14.20 5.49 -15.75
N HIS A 85 13.09 5.41 -16.49
CA HIS A 85 12.55 4.22 -17.16
C HIS A 85 12.00 3.11 -16.26
N PHE A 86 11.86 3.34 -14.95
CA PHE A 86 11.06 2.49 -14.06
C PHE A 86 9.58 2.82 -14.22
N ALA A 87 9.01 2.44 -15.36
CA ALA A 87 7.67 2.85 -15.77
C ALA A 87 6.55 1.99 -15.15
N ILE A 88 6.85 0.78 -14.68
CA ILE A 88 5.90 -0.03 -13.89
C ILE A 88 6.29 0.06 -12.42
N LEU A 89 5.51 0.80 -11.64
CA LEU A 89 5.71 0.99 -10.21
C LEU A 89 4.70 0.16 -9.41
N LYS A 90 5.16 -0.90 -8.74
CA LYS A 90 4.29 -1.76 -7.93
C LYS A 90 4.11 -1.21 -6.53
N VAL A 91 2.85 -0.99 -6.17
CA VAL A 91 2.41 -0.53 -4.84
C VAL A 91 1.44 -1.54 -4.23
N GLY A 92 1.50 -1.70 -2.90
CA GLY A 92 0.60 -2.59 -2.17
C GLY A 92 0.47 -2.16 -0.71
N PRO A 93 1.51 -2.40 0.13
CA PRO A 93 1.56 -1.99 1.54
C PRO A 93 1.02 -0.59 1.83
N ALA A 94 1.44 0.44 1.07
CA ALA A 94 1.04 1.81 1.31
C ALA A 94 -0.47 2.03 1.16
N LEU A 95 -1.11 1.33 0.21
CA LEU A 95 -2.55 1.41 0.00
C LEU A 95 -3.33 0.82 1.19
N THR A 96 -2.92 -0.37 1.65
CA THR A 96 -3.59 -1.04 2.76
C THR A 96 -3.30 -0.37 4.10
N PHE A 97 -2.13 0.28 4.21
CA PHE A 97 -1.80 1.15 5.34
C PHE A 97 -2.73 2.36 5.41
N ALA A 98 -2.86 3.12 4.33
CA ALA A 98 -3.74 4.29 4.28
C ALA A 98 -5.21 3.91 4.55
N LEU A 99 -5.68 2.79 3.99
CA LEU A 99 -7.01 2.25 4.29
C LEU A 99 -7.18 1.99 5.79
N ARG A 100 -6.18 1.38 6.44
CA ARG A 100 -6.23 1.14 7.88
C ARG A 100 -6.30 2.45 8.67
N GLU A 101 -5.49 3.44 8.34
CA GLU A 101 -5.51 4.73 9.03
C GLU A 101 -6.89 5.39 8.92
N ALA A 102 -7.51 5.36 7.75
CA ALA A 102 -8.87 5.83 7.55
C ALA A 102 -9.87 5.06 8.44
N LEU A 103 -9.85 3.72 8.42
CA LEU A 103 -10.74 2.89 9.25
C LEU A 103 -10.55 3.12 10.76
N PHE A 104 -9.30 3.27 11.21
CA PHE A 104 -9.00 3.57 12.60
C PHE A 104 -9.49 4.96 12.99
N SER A 105 -9.37 5.94 12.10
CA SER A 105 -9.86 7.30 12.33
C SER A 105 -11.38 7.32 12.43
N LEU A 106 -12.06 6.59 11.54
CA LEU A 106 -13.51 6.41 11.58
C LEU A 106 -13.97 5.72 12.87
N ALA A 107 -13.24 4.69 13.34
CA ALA A 107 -13.56 4.04 14.61
C ALA A 107 -13.40 4.98 15.82
N ALA A 108 -12.39 5.87 15.83
CA ALA A 108 -12.28 6.91 16.86
C ALA A 108 -13.48 7.88 16.81
N ILE A 109 -13.87 8.31 15.60
CA ILE A 109 -15.03 9.19 15.44
C ILE A 109 -16.31 8.49 15.92
N GLU A 110 -16.47 7.18 15.66
CA GLU A 110 -17.59 6.39 16.15
C GLU A 110 -17.64 6.37 17.69
N GLU A 111 -16.51 6.12 18.35
CA GLU A 111 -16.38 6.08 19.81
C GLU A 111 -16.82 7.41 20.48
N GLU A 112 -16.62 8.55 19.82
CA GLU A 112 -17.05 9.86 20.32
C GLU A 112 -18.53 10.17 20.03
N LEU A 113 -19.12 9.58 18.98
CA LEU A 113 -20.45 9.95 18.48
C LEU A 113 -21.56 8.95 18.84
N VAL A 114 -21.19 7.74 19.25
CA VAL A 114 -22.10 6.61 19.46
C VAL A 114 -21.97 6.10 20.90
N PRO A 115 -23.08 5.79 21.58
CA PRO A 115 -23.00 5.13 22.88
C PRO A 115 -22.22 3.82 22.77
N ALA A 116 -21.30 3.56 23.71
CA ALA A 116 -20.38 2.41 23.66
C ALA A 116 -21.02 1.06 23.28
N LYS A 117 -22.25 0.79 23.76
CA LYS A 117 -23.01 -0.44 23.45
C LYS A 117 -23.41 -0.61 21.97
N ALA A 118 -23.33 0.44 21.18
CA ALA A 118 -23.73 0.48 19.77
C ALA A 118 -22.55 0.74 18.82
N CYS A 119 -21.33 0.91 19.34
CA CYS A 119 -20.13 1.01 18.51
C CYS A 119 -19.79 -0.34 17.86
N SER A 120 -19.17 -0.33 16.68
CA SER A 120 -18.82 -1.54 15.96
C SER A 120 -17.66 -2.31 16.62
N GLY A 121 -16.87 -1.67 17.48
CA GLY A 121 -15.69 -2.29 18.12
C GLY A 121 -14.60 -2.70 17.14
N LEU A 122 -14.49 -2.03 15.99
CA LEU A 122 -13.63 -2.46 14.86
C LEU A 122 -12.17 -2.68 15.27
N ARG A 123 -11.61 -1.78 16.10
CA ARG A 123 -10.21 -1.86 16.56
C ARG A 123 -9.96 -3.13 17.38
N GLN A 124 -10.85 -3.43 18.33
CA GLN A 124 -10.74 -4.63 19.16
C GLN A 124 -10.88 -5.91 18.34
N VAL A 125 -11.81 -5.94 17.39
CA VAL A 125 -12.00 -7.10 16.50
C VAL A 125 -10.76 -7.35 15.65
N LEU A 126 -10.16 -6.29 15.11
CA LEU A 126 -8.93 -6.41 14.34
C LEU A 126 -7.79 -6.95 15.20
N GLU A 127 -7.61 -6.43 16.42
CA GLU A 127 -6.60 -6.93 17.37
C GLU A 127 -6.81 -8.41 17.70
N ASN A 128 -8.04 -8.83 18.00
CA ASN A 128 -8.35 -10.22 18.32
C ASN A 128 -8.04 -11.16 17.14
N VAL A 129 -8.49 -10.80 15.93
CA VAL A 129 -8.19 -11.57 14.70
C VAL A 129 -6.69 -11.69 14.48
N MET A 130 -5.94 -10.64 14.82
CA MET A 130 -4.50 -10.66 14.71
C MET A 130 -3.85 -11.61 15.71
N LEU A 131 -4.23 -11.54 16.98
CA LEU A 131 -3.73 -12.45 18.02
C LEU A 131 -4.08 -13.92 17.72
N ASP A 132 -5.27 -14.17 17.16
CA ASP A 132 -5.76 -15.50 16.81
C ASP A 132 -5.05 -16.14 15.61
N ARG A 133 -4.39 -15.33 14.76
CA ARG A 133 -3.77 -15.77 13.51
C ARG A 133 -2.29 -15.41 13.42
N PRO A 134 -1.45 -15.79 14.41
CA PRO A 134 -0.05 -15.38 14.55
C PRO A 134 0.84 -15.73 13.34
N GLU A 135 0.42 -16.68 12.50
CA GLU A 135 1.14 -17.14 11.31
C GLU A 135 1.35 -16.06 10.24
N TYR A 136 0.52 -15.03 10.23
CA TYR A 136 0.61 -13.96 9.24
C TYR A 136 1.54 -12.83 9.67
N TRP A 137 2.15 -12.84 10.85
CA TRP A 137 2.96 -11.72 11.34
C TRP A 137 4.38 -12.15 11.77
N PRO A 138 5.37 -11.26 11.64
CA PRO A 138 6.72 -11.52 12.14
C PRO A 138 6.72 -11.69 13.66
N LYS A 139 7.55 -12.62 14.15
CA LYS A 139 7.74 -12.90 15.58
C LYS A 139 9.10 -12.37 16.07
N PRO A 140 9.20 -11.87 17.30
CA PRO A 140 8.10 -11.68 18.25
C PRO A 140 7.21 -10.49 17.86
N LEU A 141 5.90 -10.65 18.04
CA LEU A 141 4.98 -9.50 18.07
C LEU A 141 5.47 -8.56 19.20
N PRO A 142 5.57 -7.24 18.99
CA PRO A 142 5.96 -6.33 20.06
C PRO A 142 5.00 -6.50 21.24
N THR A 143 5.55 -6.74 22.45
CA THR A 143 4.75 -6.92 23.67
C THR A 143 3.92 -5.68 23.95
N VAL A 144 2.71 -5.88 24.49
CA VAL A 144 1.67 -4.86 24.80
C VAL A 144 2.22 -3.66 25.60
N THR A 145 3.35 -3.82 26.29
CA THR A 145 4.01 -2.80 27.11
C THR A 145 4.96 -1.88 26.34
N ALA A 146 5.44 -2.28 25.16
CA ALA A 146 6.26 -1.43 24.29
C ALA A 146 5.32 -0.65 23.35
N THR A 147 4.88 0.51 23.85
CA THR A 147 4.14 1.58 23.14
C THR A 147 3.19 1.12 22.03
N HIS A 148 1.90 1.40 22.22
CA HIS A 148 0.82 1.37 21.20
C HIS A 148 1.19 1.91 19.79
N VAL A 149 2.32 2.58 19.63
CA VAL A 149 2.90 3.11 18.38
C VAL A 149 3.54 2.01 17.51
N ALA A 150 4.24 1.01 18.06
CA ALA A 150 4.90 -0.03 17.25
C ALA A 150 3.89 -0.99 16.59
N TRP A 151 2.79 -1.28 17.30
CA TRP A 151 1.61 -1.95 16.78
C TRP A 151 1.00 -1.22 15.56
N ARG A 152 1.16 0.11 15.46
CA ARG A 152 0.56 0.94 14.40
C ARG A 152 1.42 1.07 13.15
N VAL A 153 2.62 0.48 13.06
CA VAL A 153 3.44 0.58 11.83
C VAL A 153 3.83 -0.80 11.27
N VAL A 154 4.13 -1.78 12.13
CA VAL A 154 4.50 -3.15 11.72
C VAL A 154 3.38 -3.86 10.92
N ILE A 155 2.13 -3.42 11.11
CA ILE A 155 0.92 -4.02 10.57
C ILE A 155 0.33 -3.17 9.43
N ALA A 156 1.18 -2.58 8.62
CA ALA A 156 0.78 -1.87 7.40
C ALA A 156 0.48 -2.81 6.24
N THR A 157 1.30 -3.86 6.14
CA THR A 157 1.41 -4.69 4.93
C THR A 157 0.54 -5.94 4.96
N ARG A 158 0.03 -6.33 6.14
CA ARG A 158 -0.73 -7.59 6.32
C ARG A 158 -2.08 -7.45 7.01
N ILE A 159 -2.50 -6.22 7.35
CA ILE A 159 -3.88 -5.95 7.78
C ILE A 159 -4.89 -6.23 6.68
N ALA A 160 -4.47 -6.28 5.41
CA ALA A 160 -5.30 -6.76 4.31
C ALA A 160 -5.89 -8.17 4.61
N CYS A 161 -5.11 -9.06 5.22
CA CYS A 161 -5.57 -10.38 5.65
C CYS A 161 -6.61 -10.30 6.78
N ALA A 162 -6.44 -9.36 7.72
CA ALA A 162 -7.40 -9.16 8.80
C ALA A 162 -8.71 -8.50 8.30
N ILE A 163 -8.63 -7.47 7.47
CA ILE A 163 -9.79 -6.78 6.87
C ILE A 163 -10.59 -7.73 5.98
N THR A 164 -9.93 -8.68 5.31
CA THR A 164 -10.62 -9.67 4.48
C THR A 164 -11.30 -10.79 5.29
N GLY A 165 -11.13 -10.86 6.62
CA GLY A 165 -11.87 -11.78 7.49
C GLY A 165 -13.36 -11.45 7.56
N ARG A 166 -14.23 -12.47 7.64
CA ARG A 166 -15.71 -12.29 7.61
C ARG A 166 -16.21 -11.32 8.69
N THR A 167 -15.69 -11.42 9.91
CA THR A 167 -16.08 -10.56 11.04
C THR A 167 -15.62 -9.12 10.82
N ALA A 168 -14.37 -8.90 10.41
CA ALA A 168 -13.83 -7.57 10.13
C ALA A 168 -14.55 -6.87 8.98
N ARG A 169 -14.94 -7.61 7.93
CA ARG A 169 -15.76 -7.06 6.83
C ARG A 169 -17.11 -6.57 7.33
N LEU A 170 -17.81 -7.36 8.15
CA LEU A 170 -19.12 -6.97 8.68
C LEU A 170 -19.03 -5.74 9.57
N MET A 171 -18.01 -5.63 10.42
CA MET A 171 -17.79 -4.45 11.25
C MET A 171 -17.41 -3.21 10.43
N THR A 172 -16.57 -3.38 9.41
CA THR A 172 -16.24 -2.30 8.47
C THR A 172 -17.49 -1.80 7.74
N LEU A 173 -18.33 -2.71 7.24
CA LEU A 173 -19.58 -2.35 6.56
C LEU A 173 -20.56 -1.66 7.52
N SER A 174 -20.67 -2.14 8.77
CA SER A 174 -21.51 -1.50 9.80
C SER A 174 -21.06 -0.07 10.08
N LEU A 175 -19.75 0.15 10.26
CA LEU A 175 -19.16 1.47 10.49
C LEU A 175 -19.38 2.41 9.30
N ILE A 176 -19.10 1.94 8.09
CA ILE A 176 -19.32 2.72 6.86
C ILE A 176 -20.80 3.07 6.69
N TRP A 177 -21.69 2.11 6.92
CA TRP A 177 -23.14 2.33 6.81
C TRP A 177 -23.62 3.35 7.84
N PHE A 178 -23.14 3.28 9.09
CA PHE A 178 -23.45 4.27 10.12
C PHE A 178 -23.01 5.68 9.72
N VAL A 179 -21.79 5.83 9.18
CA VAL A 179 -21.27 7.11 8.72
C VAL A 179 -22.12 7.66 7.56
N ILE A 180 -22.42 6.85 6.55
CA ILE A 180 -23.29 7.23 5.44
C ILE A 180 -24.67 7.66 5.94
N TRP A 181 -25.27 6.88 6.83
CA TRP A 181 -26.56 7.19 7.43
C TRP A 181 -26.53 8.52 8.21
N ARG A 182 -25.50 8.77 9.02
CA ARG A 182 -25.33 10.04 9.76
C ARG A 182 -25.14 11.23 8.83
N ILE A 183 -24.35 11.11 7.77
CA ILE A 183 -24.19 12.16 6.75
C ILE A 183 -25.55 12.47 6.10
N HIS A 184 -26.32 11.44 5.78
CA HIS A 184 -27.66 11.60 5.21
C HIS A 184 -28.62 12.31 6.18
N GLN A 185 -28.63 11.92 7.46
CA GLN A 185 -29.43 12.58 8.51
C GLN A 185 -29.02 14.05 8.72
N PHE A 186 -27.72 14.34 8.68
CA PHE A 186 -27.21 15.71 8.81
C PHE A 186 -27.64 16.58 7.63
N ARG A 187 -27.53 16.08 6.39
CA ARG A 187 -28.03 16.79 5.20
C ARG A 187 -29.52 17.06 5.28
N TYR A 188 -30.32 16.08 5.74
CA TYR A 188 -31.76 16.24 5.88
C TYR A 188 -32.14 17.30 6.93
N ARG A 189 -31.42 17.35 8.06
CA ARG A 189 -31.65 18.35 9.10
C ARG A 189 -31.21 19.76 8.68
N SER A 190 -30.07 19.91 7.99
CA SER A 190 -29.62 21.22 7.51
C SER A 190 -30.54 21.82 6.44
N SER A 191 -31.11 21.01 5.55
CA SER A 191 -32.14 21.46 4.60
C SER A 191 -33.45 21.88 5.28
N ALA A 192 -33.83 21.24 6.40
CA ALA A 192 -35.00 21.62 7.18
C ALA A 192 -34.83 22.91 7.98
N SER A 193 -33.59 23.28 8.32
CA SER A 193 -33.27 24.52 9.05
C SER A 193 -33.24 25.77 8.14
N ILE A 194 -32.84 25.62 6.87
CA ILE A 194 -32.79 26.74 5.90
C ILE A 194 -34.20 27.27 5.54
N CYS A 195 -35.24 26.43 5.61
CA CYS A 195 -36.61 26.85 5.34
C CYS A 195 -37.30 27.63 6.49
N ARG A 196 -36.66 27.82 7.66
CA ARG A 196 -37.29 28.52 8.82
C ARG A 196 -36.83 29.96 9.06
N CYS A 197 -35.96 30.52 8.22
CA CYS A 197 -35.51 31.91 8.36
C CYS A 197 -36.25 32.93 7.47
N ASN A 198 -37.39 32.56 6.86
CA ASN A 198 -38.16 33.43 5.94
C ASN A 198 -39.64 33.57 6.34
N THR A 199 -39.91 33.82 7.63
CA THR A 199 -41.22 34.28 8.13
C THR A 199 -41.02 35.27 9.26
#